data_AF-A0A3B6LHR5-F1
#
_entry.id   AF-A0A3B6LHR5-F1
#
_cell.length_a   1.000
_cell.length_b   1.000
_cell.length_c   1.000
_cell.angle_alpha   90.00
_cell.angle_beta   90.00
_cell.angle_gamma   90.00
#
_symmetry.space_group_name_H-M   'P 1'
#
loop_
_entity.id
_entity.type
_entity.pdbx_description
1 polymer ?
#
loop_
_entity_poly.entity_id
_entity_poly.type
_entity_poly.pdbx_seq_one_letter_code
_entity_poly.pdbx_strand_id
1 'polypeptide(L)'
;MGSRGDDEEQPAAVPLLAAAYPTPSGLRRSHAGDVHLLSAAFLFVFSAYLPTQNLQSTLNTEGNLGAVSMGILYASFTVFTATAAAVVRRLGSRGALVVCTSGYALFILANLLPTWYTMVPASVYLGFTSSLMWVGQGTYLTSVAFSHATENKLHLGQVLGRFNGEFWGMFASTQVIGNLISLVVLGNDKDGGGANKNLLFTVFLGCMVVGIVPMCLLSRRDKSRGESDGHEPQGRSFLADTSTSAVTPLADPRMLLLAPLLAYYGLQKAFVWAVFTKSVVTPVLGVAGVGGAMAVYGAAGVVSSLVAGRLTSGLRSSTFIVSTGAVLQAGVLLWLLFFYSPMLGSAAPLVVGDVWGVGDGILNTQLSALIGLLFENDKKEKPSLRSFGGHRS
;
A
#
# COMPACT_ATOMS: atom_id res chain seq x y z
N MET A 1 -43.95 -47.70 -50.60
CA MET A 1 -45.31 -47.20 -50.26
C MET A 1 -45.28 -46.93 -48.77
N GLY A 2 -45.21 -45.72 -48.26
CA GLY A 2 -45.86 -44.47 -48.64
C GLY A 2 -46.36 -43.89 -47.31
N SER A 3 -45.81 -42.76 -46.87
CA SER A 3 -46.54 -41.49 -46.79
C SER A 3 -47.34 -41.34 -45.48
N ARG A 4 -46.89 -40.53 -44.50
CA ARG A 4 -47.05 -39.04 -44.38
C ARG A 4 -48.23 -38.77 -43.42
N GLY A 5 -48.01 -38.15 -42.25
CA GLY A 5 -48.05 -36.70 -42.01
C GLY A 5 -49.52 -36.30 -41.71
N ASP A 6 -49.92 -35.41 -40.82
CA ASP A 6 -49.31 -34.43 -39.91
C ASP A 6 -50.41 -34.08 -38.86
N ASP A 7 -50.21 -32.99 -38.09
CA ASP A 7 -51.18 -32.21 -37.26
C ASP A 7 -51.00 -32.41 -35.73
N GLU A 8 -50.18 -31.59 -35.06
CA GLU A 8 -50.47 -30.26 -34.46
C GLU A 8 -51.25 -30.34 -33.13
N GLU A 9 -50.63 -29.96 -31.99
CA GLU A 9 -50.94 -28.73 -31.20
C GLU A 9 -50.28 -28.71 -29.78
N GLN A 10 -49.31 -27.80 -29.62
CA GLN A 10 -48.93 -26.97 -28.45
C GLN A 10 -48.52 -27.50 -27.03
N PRO A 11 -47.67 -26.72 -26.30
CA PRO A 11 -46.82 -27.19 -25.21
C PRO A 11 -47.47 -27.03 -23.83
N ALA A 12 -47.34 -28.05 -22.97
CA ALA A 12 -47.72 -27.95 -21.57
C ALA A 12 -46.71 -27.09 -20.78
N ALA A 13 -47.26 -26.05 -20.18
CA ALA A 13 -46.65 -24.98 -19.39
C ALA A 13 -45.57 -25.40 -18.38
N VAL A 14 -44.49 -24.61 -18.37
CA VAL A 14 -43.52 -24.45 -17.29
C VAL A 14 -44.22 -23.86 -16.05
N PRO A 15 -44.02 -24.38 -14.82
CA PRO A 15 -44.48 -23.68 -13.64
C PRO A 15 -43.57 -22.46 -13.37
N LEU A 16 -44.17 -21.29 -13.59
CA LEU A 16 -43.70 -19.98 -13.15
C LEU A 16 -43.60 -19.90 -11.61
N LEU A 17 -42.73 -19.00 -11.13
CA LEU A 17 -42.76 -18.37 -9.81
C LEU A 17 -42.26 -19.18 -8.59
N ALA A 18 -40.95 -19.45 -8.56
CA ALA A 18 -40.21 -19.24 -7.31
C ALA A 18 -40.00 -17.73 -7.16
N ALA A 19 -40.95 -17.06 -6.50
CA ALA A 19 -40.82 -15.67 -6.10
C ALA A 19 -39.52 -15.50 -5.30
N ALA A 20 -38.53 -14.85 -5.92
CA ALA A 20 -37.39 -14.32 -5.21
C ALA A 20 -37.94 -13.31 -4.19
N TYR A 21 -38.05 -13.72 -2.94
CA TYR A 21 -38.28 -12.80 -1.84
C TYR A 21 -37.20 -11.70 -1.95
N PRO A 22 -37.56 -10.43 -2.13
CA PRO A 22 -36.61 -9.37 -1.89
C PRO A 22 -36.33 -9.43 -0.40
N THR A 23 -35.18 -10.02 -0.04
CA THR A 23 -34.60 -9.76 1.27
C THR A 23 -34.49 -8.25 1.39
N PRO A 24 -34.92 -7.64 2.51
CA PRO A 24 -34.86 -6.20 2.66
C PRO A 24 -33.40 -5.80 2.47
N SER A 25 -33.14 -5.10 1.37
CA SER A 25 -31.85 -4.53 1.04
C SER A 25 -31.60 -3.41 2.04
N GLY A 26 -31.16 -3.78 3.25
CA GLY A 26 -30.57 -2.84 4.19
C GLY A 26 -29.53 -2.06 3.41
N LEU A 27 -29.72 -0.73 3.30
CA LEU A 27 -29.04 0.19 2.39
C LEU A 27 -27.65 -0.30 2.00
N ARG A 28 -27.54 -1.02 0.88
CA ARG A 28 -26.25 -1.51 0.42
C ARG A 28 -25.52 -0.28 -0.13
N ARG A 29 -24.49 0.18 0.60
CA ARG A 29 -23.69 1.36 0.20
C ARG A 29 -23.19 1.19 -1.23
N SER A 30 -23.19 2.28 -1.99
CA SER A 30 -22.64 2.30 -3.34
C SER A 30 -21.18 1.85 -3.32
N HIS A 31 -20.76 1.14 -4.38
CA HIS A 31 -19.37 0.73 -4.59
C HIS A 31 -18.39 1.90 -4.50
N ALA A 32 -18.75 3.05 -5.06
CA ALA A 32 -17.95 4.26 -4.93
C ALA A 32 -17.86 4.74 -3.47
N GLY A 33 -18.96 4.60 -2.70
CA GLY A 33 -18.98 4.90 -1.27
C GLY A 33 -18.03 4.03 -0.46
N ASP A 34 -17.90 2.73 -0.79
CA ASP A 34 -16.91 1.85 -0.17
C ASP A 34 -15.46 2.29 -0.48
N VAL A 35 -15.19 2.76 -1.70
CA VAL A 35 -13.85 3.27 -2.10
C VAL A 35 -13.52 4.58 -1.38
N HIS A 36 -14.47 5.51 -1.30
CA HIS A 36 -14.29 6.75 -0.55
C HIS A 36 -14.01 6.46 0.93
N LEU A 37 -14.76 5.51 1.52
CA LEU A 37 -14.60 5.13 2.92
C LEU A 37 -13.25 4.46 3.19
N LEU A 38 -12.82 3.55 2.30
CA LEU A 38 -11.51 2.91 2.36
C LEU A 38 -10.38 3.94 2.25
N SER A 39 -10.50 4.88 1.32
CA SER A 39 -9.48 5.91 1.07
C SER A 39 -9.40 6.90 2.22
N ALA A 40 -10.54 7.33 2.78
CA ALA A 40 -10.59 8.15 3.99
C ALA A 40 -9.99 7.42 5.19
N ALA A 41 -10.23 6.12 5.34
CA ALA A 41 -9.61 5.33 6.40
C ALA A 41 -8.08 5.33 6.31
N PHE A 42 -7.55 5.03 5.12
CA PHE A 42 -6.11 5.06 4.85
C PHE A 42 -5.53 6.46 5.08
N LEU A 43 -6.26 7.52 4.70
CA LEU A 43 -5.85 8.90 4.92
C LEU A 43 -5.56 9.14 6.41
N PHE A 44 -6.49 8.80 7.30
CA PHE A 44 -6.30 9.04 8.74
C PHE A 44 -5.25 8.12 9.37
N VAL A 45 -5.24 6.83 9.03
CA VAL A 45 -4.26 5.87 9.57
C VAL A 45 -2.84 6.26 9.16
N PHE A 46 -2.60 6.56 7.88
CA PHE A 46 -1.26 6.86 7.38
C PHE A 46 -0.82 8.30 7.65
N SER A 47 -1.75 9.25 7.86
CA SER A 47 -1.39 10.58 8.36
C SER A 47 -0.84 10.53 9.80
N ALA A 48 -1.13 9.48 10.56
CA ALA A 48 -0.51 9.24 11.87
C ALA A 48 0.74 8.36 11.79
N TYR A 49 0.72 7.30 10.98
CA TYR A 49 1.82 6.36 10.86
C TYR A 49 3.06 6.93 10.14
N LEU A 50 2.90 7.59 8.99
CA LEU A 50 4.05 8.06 8.19
C LEU A 50 4.92 9.08 8.94
N PRO A 51 4.36 10.08 9.65
CA PRO A 51 5.20 10.98 10.45
C PRO A 51 5.86 10.27 11.61
N THR A 52 5.14 9.34 12.26
CA THR A 52 5.71 8.51 13.32
C THR A 52 6.92 7.71 12.82
N GLN A 53 6.81 7.11 11.63
CA GLN A 53 7.92 6.44 10.96
C GLN A 53 9.10 7.38 10.71
N ASN A 54 8.84 8.58 10.19
CA ASN A 54 9.88 9.58 9.90
C ASN A 54 10.62 10.02 11.18
N LEU A 55 9.88 10.13 12.28
CA LEU A 55 10.38 10.58 13.57
C LEU A 55 11.03 9.47 14.40
N GLN A 56 10.89 8.19 14.05
CA GLN A 56 11.32 7.08 14.91
C GLN A 56 12.79 7.17 15.34
N SER A 57 13.67 7.34 14.37
CA SER A 57 15.12 7.44 14.60
C SER A 57 15.51 8.69 15.40
N THR A 58 14.63 9.70 15.40
CA THR A 58 14.86 11.01 16.03
C THR A 58 14.27 11.08 17.45
N LEU A 59 13.10 10.51 17.69
CA LEU A 59 12.39 10.56 18.98
C LEU A 59 12.81 9.45 19.95
N ASN A 60 13.32 8.32 19.44
CA ASN A 60 13.66 7.13 20.23
C ASN A 60 15.13 6.77 20.00
N THR A 61 16.03 7.65 20.45
CA THR A 61 17.48 7.56 20.21
C THR A 61 18.21 6.64 21.18
N GLU A 62 17.66 6.41 22.38
CA GLU A 62 18.24 5.53 23.40
C GLU A 62 18.49 4.13 22.84
N GLY A 63 19.75 3.70 22.83
CA GLY A 63 20.16 2.40 22.27
C GLY A 63 19.78 2.20 20.79
N ASN A 64 19.55 3.27 20.02
CA ASN A 64 18.98 3.22 18.66
C ASN A 64 17.63 2.49 18.57
N LEU A 65 16.84 2.50 19.67
CA LEU A 65 15.56 1.79 19.77
C LEU A 65 14.64 2.06 18.56
N GLY A 66 14.49 3.31 18.13
CA GLY A 66 13.62 3.67 17.01
C GLY A 66 14.06 3.06 15.67
N ALA A 67 15.36 3.12 15.36
CA ALA A 67 15.91 2.55 14.13
C ALA A 67 15.84 1.01 14.13
N VAL A 68 16.16 0.39 15.27
CA VAL A 68 16.07 -1.07 15.44
C VAL A 68 14.62 -1.54 15.34
N SER A 69 13.67 -0.81 15.95
CA SER A 69 12.24 -1.10 15.86
C SER A 69 11.72 -1.05 14.42
N MET A 70 12.11 -0.03 13.65
CA MET A 70 11.80 0.05 12.22
C MET A 70 12.41 -1.12 11.43
N GLY A 71 13.65 -1.51 11.76
CA GLY A 71 14.29 -2.69 11.17
C GLY A 71 13.51 -3.98 11.45
N ILE A 72 13.10 -4.20 12.70
CA ILE A 72 12.29 -5.36 13.12
C ILE A 72 10.93 -5.37 12.41
N LEU A 73 10.28 -4.22 12.27
CA LEU A 73 9.03 -4.07 11.52
C LEU A 73 9.19 -4.56 10.09
N TYR A 74 10.19 -4.05 9.36
CA TYR A 74 10.38 -4.39 7.94
C TYR A 74 10.90 -5.82 7.74
N ALA A 75 11.72 -6.34 8.65
CA ALA A 75 12.12 -7.75 8.66
C ALA A 75 10.89 -8.65 8.85
N SER A 76 10.03 -8.33 9.82
CA SER A 76 8.79 -9.07 10.08
C SER A 76 7.83 -8.98 8.90
N PHE A 77 7.66 -7.79 8.30
CA PHE A 77 6.86 -7.58 7.10
C PHE A 77 7.32 -8.48 5.94
N THR A 78 8.63 -8.59 5.74
CA THR A 78 9.22 -9.46 4.70
C THR A 78 8.85 -10.93 4.92
N VAL A 79 8.97 -11.42 6.15
CA VAL A 79 8.62 -12.81 6.51
C VAL A 79 7.13 -13.08 6.34
N PHE A 80 6.27 -12.19 6.84
CA PHE A 80 4.82 -12.41 6.82
C PHE A 80 4.17 -12.20 5.46
N THR A 81 4.80 -11.46 4.54
CA THR A 81 4.28 -11.24 3.18
C THR A 81 4.02 -12.54 2.43
N ALA A 82 4.86 -13.57 2.61
CA ALA A 82 4.64 -14.88 2.00
C ALA A 82 3.30 -15.52 2.43
N THR A 83 2.88 -15.29 3.67
CA THR A 83 1.65 -15.86 4.25
C THR A 83 0.42 -14.95 4.13
N ALA A 84 0.62 -13.67 3.77
CA ALA A 84 -0.42 -12.66 3.85
C ALA A 84 -1.66 -12.99 3.00
N ALA A 85 -1.47 -13.47 1.77
CA ALA A 85 -2.56 -13.86 0.88
C ALA A 85 -3.40 -15.03 1.44
N ALA A 86 -2.76 -16.02 2.05
CA ALA A 86 -3.46 -17.14 2.68
C ALA A 86 -4.31 -16.69 3.88
N VAL A 87 -3.78 -15.77 4.68
CA VAL A 87 -4.49 -15.19 5.83
C VAL A 87 -5.67 -14.32 5.38
N VAL A 88 -5.48 -13.44 4.39
CA VAL A 88 -6.56 -12.60 3.82
C VAL A 88 -7.67 -13.45 3.22
N ARG A 89 -7.35 -14.57 2.56
CA ARG A 89 -8.35 -15.52 2.04
C ARG A 89 -9.21 -16.15 3.13
N ARG A 90 -8.66 -16.37 4.33
CA ARG A 90 -9.39 -16.95 5.48
C ARG A 90 -10.21 -15.92 6.25
N LEU A 91 -9.63 -14.76 6.53
CA LEU A 91 -10.28 -13.68 7.29
C LEU A 91 -11.29 -12.88 6.46
N GLY A 92 -11.20 -12.97 5.13
CA GLY A 92 -11.88 -12.05 4.22
C GLY A 92 -11.16 -10.70 4.16
N SER A 93 -11.37 -9.96 3.07
CA SER A 93 -10.70 -8.68 2.83
C SER A 93 -11.07 -7.62 3.87
N ARG A 94 -12.36 -7.51 4.24
CA ARG A 94 -12.81 -6.61 5.32
C ARG A 94 -12.23 -6.99 6.67
N GLY A 95 -12.29 -8.27 7.04
CA GLY A 95 -11.76 -8.75 8.31
C GLY A 95 -10.26 -8.48 8.44
N ALA A 96 -9.52 -8.74 7.36
CA ALA A 96 -8.10 -8.42 7.29
C ALA A 96 -7.82 -6.91 7.45
N LEU A 97 -8.61 -6.04 6.80
CA LEU A 97 -8.47 -4.59 6.90
C LEU A 97 -8.75 -4.04 8.31
N VAL A 98 -9.69 -4.64 9.04
CA VAL A 98 -9.92 -4.27 10.45
C VAL A 98 -8.78 -4.77 11.33
N VAL A 99 -8.38 -6.05 11.20
CA VAL A 99 -7.29 -6.63 11.98
C VAL A 99 -5.97 -5.91 11.75
N CYS A 100 -5.67 -5.41 10.55
CA CYS A 100 -4.41 -4.73 10.35
C CYS A 100 -4.37 -3.33 10.98
N THR A 101 -5.50 -2.62 11.09
CA THR A 101 -5.53 -1.29 11.72
C THR A 101 -5.15 -1.32 13.20
N SER A 102 -5.40 -2.43 13.91
CA SER A 102 -4.98 -2.57 15.31
C SER A 102 -3.46 -2.58 15.45
N GLY A 103 -2.71 -3.13 14.49
CA GLY A 103 -1.25 -3.11 14.53
C GLY A 103 -0.67 -1.72 14.39
N TYR A 104 -1.24 -0.91 13.50
CA TYR A 104 -0.88 0.51 13.38
C TYR A 104 -1.21 1.26 14.67
N ALA A 105 -2.42 1.07 15.23
CA ALA A 105 -2.81 1.72 16.48
C ALA A 105 -1.91 1.32 17.67
N LEU A 106 -1.58 0.03 17.81
CA LEU A 106 -0.70 -0.47 18.87
C LEU A 106 0.72 0.06 18.74
N PHE A 107 1.23 0.23 17.52
CA PHE A 107 2.55 0.82 17.30
C PHE A 107 2.59 2.30 17.69
N ILE A 108 1.55 3.08 17.35
CA ILE A 108 1.43 4.47 17.84
C ILE A 108 1.30 4.50 19.36
N LEU A 109 0.51 3.60 19.95
CA LEU A 109 0.34 3.50 21.41
C LEU A 109 1.67 3.18 22.12
N ALA A 110 2.46 2.25 21.57
CA ALA A 110 3.77 1.89 22.12
C ALA A 110 4.74 3.09 22.15
N ASN A 111 4.56 4.09 21.29
CA ASN A 111 5.38 5.29 21.28
C ASN A 111 5.08 6.29 22.41
N LEU A 112 3.98 6.13 23.16
CA LEU A 112 3.74 6.87 24.40
C LEU A 112 4.65 6.40 25.54
N LEU A 113 5.06 5.13 25.52
CA LEU A 113 5.99 4.53 26.49
C LEU A 113 7.07 3.73 25.75
N PRO A 114 8.01 4.40 25.06
CA PRO A 114 8.96 3.75 24.18
C PRO A 114 10.05 3.04 24.99
N THR A 115 9.88 1.73 25.16
CA THR A 115 10.87 0.85 25.80
C THR A 115 11.13 -0.34 24.88
N TRP A 116 12.22 -1.07 25.11
CA TRP A 116 12.50 -2.30 24.37
C TRP A 116 11.35 -3.32 24.46
N TYR A 117 10.70 -3.40 25.62
CA TYR A 117 9.60 -4.33 25.88
C TYR A 117 8.28 -3.94 25.19
N THR A 118 8.06 -2.66 24.91
CA THR A 118 6.84 -2.20 24.22
C THR A 118 7.06 -2.12 22.71
N MET A 119 8.19 -1.55 22.27
CA MET A 119 8.46 -1.27 20.87
C MET A 119 8.77 -2.52 20.06
N VAL A 120 9.51 -3.50 20.61
CA VAL A 120 9.88 -4.72 19.87
C VAL A 120 8.64 -5.55 19.52
N PRO A 121 7.76 -5.93 20.48
CA PRO A 121 6.54 -6.67 20.15
C PRO A 121 5.61 -5.89 19.23
N ALA A 122 5.47 -4.58 19.46
CA ALA A 122 4.64 -3.72 18.61
C ALA A 122 5.17 -3.67 17.16
N SER A 123 6.48 -3.65 16.96
CA SER A 123 7.12 -3.66 15.63
C SER A 123 6.89 -4.98 14.90
N VAL A 124 7.04 -6.12 15.59
CA VAL A 124 6.76 -7.44 15.01
C VAL A 124 5.29 -7.55 14.58
N TYR A 125 4.37 -7.15 15.48
CA TYR A 125 2.94 -7.17 15.19
C TYR A 125 2.56 -6.20 14.07
N LEU A 126 3.18 -5.03 14.01
CA LEU A 126 3.00 -4.08 12.92
C LEU A 126 3.51 -4.63 11.58
N GLY A 127 4.64 -5.36 11.57
CA GLY A 127 5.13 -6.02 10.37
C GLY A 127 4.15 -7.06 9.83
N PHE A 128 3.58 -7.88 10.72
CA PHE A 128 2.51 -8.84 10.36
C PHE A 128 1.30 -8.12 9.78
N THR A 129 0.74 -7.17 10.51
CA THR A 129 -0.47 -6.44 10.09
C THR A 129 -0.28 -5.60 8.85
N SER A 130 0.90 -4.99 8.65
CA SER A 130 1.23 -4.24 7.43
C SER A 130 1.21 -5.13 6.18
N SER A 131 1.67 -6.38 6.29
CA SER A 131 1.61 -7.32 5.16
C SER A 131 0.18 -7.69 4.79
N LEU A 132 -0.69 -7.85 5.79
CA LEU A 132 -2.13 -8.07 5.58
C LEU A 132 -2.83 -6.84 5.03
N MET A 133 -2.45 -5.64 5.46
CA MET A 133 -3.07 -4.37 5.04
C MET A 133 -2.99 -4.20 3.52
N TRP A 134 -1.81 -4.31 2.94
CA TRP A 134 -1.61 -4.09 1.50
C TRP A 134 -2.27 -5.17 0.64
N VAL A 135 -2.20 -6.44 1.05
CA VAL A 135 -2.88 -7.54 0.35
C VAL A 135 -4.40 -7.42 0.48
N GLY A 136 -4.90 -7.09 1.67
CA GLY A 136 -6.32 -6.87 1.95
C GLY A 136 -6.89 -5.70 1.17
N GLN A 137 -6.16 -4.58 1.11
CA GLN A 137 -6.52 -3.37 0.36
C GLN A 137 -6.63 -3.67 -1.14
N GLY A 138 -5.61 -4.28 -1.74
CA GLY A 138 -5.63 -4.61 -3.17
C GLY A 138 -6.77 -5.56 -3.53
N THR A 139 -7.02 -6.56 -2.67
CA THR A 139 -8.12 -7.52 -2.85
C THR A 139 -9.49 -6.84 -2.72
N TYR A 140 -9.67 -5.99 -1.70
CA TYR A 140 -10.94 -5.28 -1.47
C TYR A 140 -11.25 -4.33 -2.62
N LEU A 141 -10.28 -3.48 -2.98
CA LEU A 141 -10.46 -2.47 -4.03
C LEU A 141 -10.75 -3.11 -5.39
N THR A 142 -10.07 -4.20 -5.73
CA THR A 142 -10.33 -4.96 -6.96
C THR A 142 -11.72 -5.59 -6.94
N SER A 143 -12.14 -6.15 -5.80
CA SER A 143 -13.48 -6.73 -5.66
C SER A 143 -14.58 -5.68 -5.81
N VAL A 144 -14.39 -4.49 -5.22
CA VAL A 144 -15.34 -3.37 -5.35
C VAL A 144 -15.40 -2.86 -6.79
N ALA A 145 -14.26 -2.69 -7.44
CA ALA A 145 -14.18 -2.31 -8.86
C ALA A 145 -14.89 -3.34 -9.75
N PHE A 146 -14.69 -4.63 -9.50
CA PHE A 146 -15.33 -5.70 -10.25
C PHE A 146 -16.85 -5.67 -10.10
N SER A 147 -17.37 -5.63 -8.87
CA SER A 147 -18.83 -5.57 -8.68
C SER A 147 -19.42 -4.31 -9.30
N HIS A 148 -18.76 -3.16 -9.20
CA HIS A 148 -19.23 -1.92 -9.81
C HIS A 148 -19.26 -2.00 -11.34
N ALA A 149 -18.22 -2.58 -11.95
CA ALA A 149 -18.13 -2.76 -13.39
C ALA A 149 -19.22 -3.71 -13.91
N THR A 150 -19.45 -4.83 -13.21
CA THR A 150 -20.47 -5.81 -13.58
C THR A 150 -21.89 -5.25 -13.46
N GLU A 151 -22.20 -4.56 -12.35
CA GLU A 151 -23.54 -3.98 -12.14
C GLU A 151 -23.85 -2.85 -13.13
N ASN A 152 -22.84 -2.06 -13.54
CA ASN A 152 -23.02 -0.93 -14.46
C ASN A 152 -22.63 -1.24 -15.93
N LYS A 153 -22.28 -2.50 -16.25
CA LYS A 153 -21.81 -2.93 -17.58
C LYS A 153 -20.66 -2.08 -18.13
N LEU A 154 -19.72 -1.69 -17.26
CA LEU A 154 -18.55 -0.88 -17.61
C LEU A 154 -17.32 -1.75 -17.83
N HIS A 155 -16.33 -1.21 -18.57
CA HIS A 155 -15.05 -1.90 -18.74
C HIS A 155 -14.26 -1.95 -17.42
N LEU A 156 -13.96 -3.16 -16.94
CA LEU A 156 -13.30 -3.39 -15.64
C LEU A 156 -12.01 -2.59 -15.47
N GLY A 157 -11.17 -2.53 -16.51
CA GLY A 157 -9.90 -1.80 -16.47
C GLY A 157 -10.08 -0.30 -16.22
N GLN A 158 -11.15 0.30 -16.76
CA GLN A 158 -11.42 1.74 -16.59
C GLN A 158 -11.90 2.03 -15.16
N VAL A 159 -12.81 1.21 -14.62
CA VAL A 159 -13.30 1.33 -13.24
C VAL A 159 -12.17 1.10 -12.24
N LEU A 160 -11.38 0.05 -12.44
CA LEU A 160 -10.25 -0.29 -11.59
C LEU A 160 -9.19 0.81 -11.60
N GLY A 161 -8.90 1.39 -12.78
CA GLY A 161 -7.99 2.53 -12.92
C GLY A 161 -8.50 3.76 -12.17
N ARG A 162 -9.79 4.09 -12.30
CA ARG A 162 -10.42 5.22 -11.59
C ARG A 162 -10.37 5.04 -10.07
N PHE A 163 -10.78 3.88 -9.56
CA PHE A 163 -10.81 3.60 -8.12
C PHE A 163 -9.40 3.52 -7.51
N ASN A 164 -8.43 2.93 -8.22
CA ASN A 164 -7.03 2.97 -7.79
C ASN A 164 -6.47 4.40 -7.80
N GLY A 165 -6.72 5.18 -8.85
CA GLY A 165 -6.25 6.55 -8.93
C GLY A 165 -6.78 7.43 -7.79
N GLU A 166 -8.05 7.24 -7.44
CA GLU A 166 -8.67 7.93 -6.32
C GLU A 166 -8.04 7.54 -4.96
N PHE A 167 -7.90 6.23 -4.71
CA PHE A 167 -7.27 5.71 -3.50
C PHE A 167 -5.83 6.20 -3.34
N TRP A 168 -5.01 6.03 -4.38
CA TRP A 168 -3.61 6.44 -4.34
C TRP A 168 -3.43 7.95 -4.30
N GLY A 169 -4.35 8.71 -4.92
CA GLY A 169 -4.38 10.17 -4.83
C GLY A 169 -4.61 10.65 -3.40
N MET A 170 -5.59 10.07 -2.69
CA MET A 170 -5.80 10.35 -1.27
C MET A 170 -4.62 9.87 -0.42
N PHE A 171 -4.12 8.67 -0.67
CA PHE A 171 -2.97 8.13 0.07
C PHE A 171 -1.73 9.01 -0.06
N ALA A 172 -1.41 9.53 -1.25
CA ALA A 172 -0.26 10.40 -1.47
C ALA A 172 -0.32 11.68 -0.60
N SER A 173 -1.52 12.23 -0.36
CA SER A 173 -1.68 13.43 0.46
C SER A 173 -1.31 13.21 1.95
N THR A 174 -1.34 11.95 2.44
CA THR A 174 -0.99 11.62 3.83
C THR A 174 0.43 12.02 4.21
N GLN A 175 1.36 11.93 3.25
CA GLN A 175 2.76 12.30 3.45
C GLN A 175 2.91 13.80 3.71
N VAL A 176 2.04 14.64 3.17
CA VAL A 176 2.06 16.08 3.44
C VAL A 176 1.28 16.38 4.71
N ILE A 177 0.03 15.93 4.79
CA ILE A 177 -0.89 16.24 5.89
C ILE A 177 -0.32 15.76 7.23
N GLY A 178 0.11 14.51 7.32
CA GLY A 178 0.64 13.94 8.55
C GLY A 178 1.89 14.67 9.04
N ASN A 179 2.83 14.94 8.12
CA ASN A 179 4.09 15.58 8.49
C ASN A 179 3.90 17.05 8.88
N LEU A 180 2.89 17.74 8.32
CA LEU A 180 2.49 19.08 8.78
C LEU A 180 1.88 19.04 10.19
N ILE A 181 1.07 18.04 10.53
CA ILE A 181 0.57 17.85 11.91
C ILE A 181 1.76 17.71 12.86
N SER A 182 2.73 16.87 12.52
CA SER A 182 3.96 16.70 13.30
C SER A 182 4.74 18.00 13.47
N LEU A 183 4.90 18.78 12.38
CA LEU A 183 5.62 20.04 12.40
C LEU A 183 4.94 21.06 13.33
N VAL A 184 3.61 21.19 13.26
CA VAL A 184 2.85 22.16 14.07
C VAL A 184 2.86 21.76 15.55
N VAL A 185 2.62 20.49 15.87
CA VAL A 185 2.55 20.02 17.27
C VAL A 185 3.92 20.10 17.94
N LEU A 186 4.98 19.66 17.26
CA LEU A 186 6.34 19.72 17.80
C LEU A 186 6.97 21.13 17.69
N GLY A 187 6.48 21.98 16.79
CA GLY A 187 6.98 23.35 16.62
C GLY A 187 6.52 24.32 17.71
N ASN A 188 5.45 24.00 18.43
CA ASN A 188 4.91 24.82 19.52
C ASN A 188 5.64 24.59 20.87
N ASP A 189 6.88 24.11 20.84
CA ASP A 189 7.67 23.71 22.02
C ASP A 189 8.20 24.91 22.80
N LYS A 190 7.36 25.45 23.70
CA LYS A 190 7.78 26.42 24.73
C LYS A 190 8.24 25.74 26.02
N ASP A 191 7.81 24.49 26.27
CA ASP A 191 7.92 23.82 27.58
C ASP A 191 8.59 22.42 27.48
N GLY A 192 9.80 22.37 26.92
CA GLY A 192 10.72 21.24 27.06
C GLY A 192 10.22 19.85 26.61
N GLY A 193 10.25 19.57 25.30
CA GLY A 193 10.53 18.27 24.64
C GLY A 193 9.60 17.07 24.91
N GLY A 194 9.36 16.70 26.17
CA GLY A 194 8.60 15.51 26.56
C GLY A 194 7.08 15.68 26.46
N ALA A 195 6.55 16.84 26.84
CA ALA A 195 5.12 17.11 26.82
C ALA A 195 4.54 17.10 25.39
N ASN A 196 5.26 17.68 24.44
CA ASN A 196 4.83 17.76 23.04
C ASN A 196 4.97 16.43 22.28
N LYS A 197 5.91 15.54 22.67
CA LYS A 197 5.96 14.17 22.15
C LYS A 197 4.71 13.38 22.52
N ASN A 198 4.29 13.45 23.79
CA ASN A 198 3.09 12.74 24.26
C ASN A 198 1.82 13.32 23.64
N LEU A 199 1.74 14.64 23.50
CA LEU A 199 0.65 15.31 22.80
C LEU A 199 0.57 14.85 21.33
N LEU A 200 1.70 14.78 20.62
CA LEU A 200 1.75 14.32 19.23
C LEU A 200 1.19 12.91 19.07
N PHE A 201 1.66 11.96 19.87
CA PHE A 201 1.19 10.58 19.79
C PHE A 201 -0.27 10.44 20.25
N THR A 202 -0.74 11.28 21.17
CA THR A 202 -2.16 11.34 21.55
C THR A 202 -3.03 11.83 20.39
N VAL A 203 -2.62 12.89 19.68
CA VAL A 203 -3.30 13.36 18.47
C VAL A 203 -3.31 12.28 17.39
N PHE A 204 -2.18 11.59 17.19
CA PHE A 204 -2.09 10.48 16.24
C PHE A 204 -2.95 9.28 16.63
N LEU A 205 -3.13 8.97 17.91
CA LEU A 205 -4.12 7.97 18.36
C LEU A 205 -5.54 8.42 18.04
N GLY A 206 -5.86 9.70 18.21
CA GLY A 206 -7.15 10.27 17.77
C GLY A 206 -7.38 10.04 16.28
N CYS A 207 -6.40 10.34 15.43
CA CYS A 207 -6.46 10.05 13.99
C CYS A 207 -6.64 8.55 13.71
N MET A 208 -5.95 7.66 14.44
CA MET A 208 -6.13 6.21 14.30
C MET A 208 -7.56 5.78 14.59
N VAL A 209 -8.17 6.27 15.68
CA VAL A 209 -9.57 5.96 16.01
C VAL A 209 -10.52 6.43 14.90
N VAL A 210 -10.32 7.65 14.39
CA VAL A 210 -11.10 8.19 13.27
C VAL A 210 -10.91 7.37 11.99
N GLY A 211 -9.74 6.79 11.76
CA GLY A 211 -9.48 5.90 10.61
C GLY A 211 -10.04 4.48 10.77
N ILE A 212 -10.06 3.95 11.99
CA ILE A 212 -10.60 2.60 12.30
C ILE A 212 -12.12 2.55 12.08
N VAL A 213 -12.84 3.61 12.43
CA VAL A 213 -14.31 3.65 12.29
C VAL A 213 -14.76 3.39 10.83
N PRO A 214 -14.27 4.14 9.82
CA PRO A 214 -14.46 3.85 8.41
C PRO A 214 -14.10 2.41 8.01
N MET A 215 -12.99 1.84 8.50
CA MET A 215 -12.60 0.45 8.19
C MET A 215 -13.63 -0.55 8.71
N CYS A 216 -14.12 -0.36 9.93
CA CYS A 216 -15.16 -1.19 10.51
C CYS A 216 -16.48 -1.08 9.74
N LEU A 217 -16.77 0.07 9.13
CA LEU A 217 -18.00 0.35 8.38
C LEU A 217 -17.95 -0.09 6.91
N LEU A 218 -16.84 -0.68 6.43
CA LEU A 218 -16.75 -1.20 5.08
C LEU A 218 -17.78 -2.29 4.81
N SER A 219 -18.41 -2.26 3.63
CA SER A 219 -19.40 -3.26 3.25
C SER A 219 -18.78 -4.65 3.17
N ARG A 220 -19.51 -5.66 3.67
CA ARG A 220 -19.08 -7.07 3.59
C ARG A 220 -19.22 -7.54 2.13
N ARG A 221 -18.09 -7.78 1.48
CA ARG A 221 -17.98 -8.24 0.09
C ARG A 221 -17.52 -9.70 0.03
N ASP A 222 -18.07 -10.55 0.89
CA ASP A 222 -17.74 -11.97 0.87
C ASP A 222 -18.36 -12.61 -0.39
N LYS A 223 -17.47 -13.15 -1.24
CA LYS A 223 -17.69 -14.03 -2.40
C LYS A 223 -19.03 -13.89 -3.14
N SER A 224 -19.03 -13.10 -4.21
CA SER A 224 -19.71 -13.49 -5.46
C SER A 224 -18.64 -13.94 -6.47
N ARG A 225 -17.86 -14.96 -6.09
CA ARG A 225 -17.14 -15.78 -7.05
C ARG A 225 -18.19 -16.83 -7.43
N GLY A 226 -18.89 -16.56 -8.52
CA GLY A 226 -20.08 -17.30 -8.93
C GLY A 226 -19.82 -18.81 -8.98
N GLU A 227 -20.88 -19.55 -8.66
CA GLU A 227 -21.11 -20.90 -9.16
C GLU A 227 -20.93 -20.92 -10.68
N SER A 228 -19.73 -21.23 -11.15
CA SER A 228 -19.48 -22.00 -12.37
C SER A 228 -18.02 -22.41 -12.38
N ASP A 229 -17.79 -23.68 -12.70
CA ASP A 229 -16.53 -24.40 -12.84
C ASP A 229 -15.86 -24.90 -11.55
N GLY A 230 -16.34 -26.07 -11.12
CA GLY A 230 -15.50 -27.11 -10.53
C GLY A 230 -15.32 -27.04 -9.01
N HIS A 231 -15.59 -28.15 -8.33
CA HIS A 231 -15.09 -28.41 -6.98
C HIS A 231 -13.57 -28.13 -6.92
N GLU A 232 -13.15 -26.96 -6.42
CA GLU A 232 -11.79 -26.81 -5.88
C GLU A 232 -11.75 -27.56 -4.53
N PRO A 233 -10.83 -28.52 -4.31
CA PRO A 233 -10.81 -29.28 -3.07
C PRO A 233 -10.59 -28.34 -1.89
N GLN A 234 -11.49 -28.39 -0.92
CA GLN A 234 -11.47 -27.65 0.34
C GLN A 234 -10.29 -28.06 1.28
N GLY A 235 -9.21 -28.61 0.71
CA GLY A 235 -8.11 -29.28 1.41
C GLY A 235 -6.72 -28.95 0.86
N ARG A 236 -6.49 -27.81 0.20
CA ARG A 236 -5.11 -27.33 -0.01
C ARG A 236 -4.53 -26.86 1.32
N SER A 237 -3.45 -27.50 1.78
CA SER A 237 -2.81 -27.17 3.04
C SER A 237 -2.27 -25.72 2.99
N PHE A 238 -2.35 -25.01 4.12
CA PHE A 238 -1.84 -23.64 4.26
C PHE A 238 -0.40 -23.50 3.74
N LEU A 239 0.41 -24.54 3.92
CA LEU A 239 1.80 -24.58 3.50
C LEU A 239 1.97 -24.77 1.99
N ALA A 240 1.11 -25.56 1.33
CA ALA A 240 1.16 -25.76 -0.13
C ALA A 240 0.75 -24.48 -0.90
N ASP A 241 -0.28 -23.77 -0.41
CA ASP A 241 -0.69 -22.48 -0.99
C ASP A 241 0.36 -21.38 -0.80
N THR A 242 1.09 -21.42 0.32
CA THR A 242 2.13 -20.44 0.70
C THR A 242 3.45 -20.66 -0.05
N SER A 243 3.92 -21.91 -0.17
CA SER A 243 5.27 -22.17 -0.72
C SER A 243 5.33 -22.04 -2.24
N THR A 244 4.27 -22.42 -2.96
CA THR A 244 4.31 -22.41 -4.43
C THR A 244 4.04 -21.01 -4.99
N SER A 245 3.12 -20.24 -4.40
CA SER A 245 2.77 -18.91 -4.92
C SER A 245 3.85 -17.84 -4.69
N ALA A 246 4.64 -17.95 -3.62
CA ALA A 246 5.67 -16.96 -3.28
C ALA A 246 7.04 -17.27 -3.92
N VAL A 247 7.38 -18.55 -4.08
CA VAL A 247 8.73 -18.96 -4.54
C VAL A 247 8.84 -18.96 -6.07
N THR A 248 7.76 -19.28 -6.80
CA THR A 248 7.80 -19.32 -8.27
C THR A 248 8.18 -17.98 -8.91
N PRO A 249 7.66 -16.81 -8.47
CA PRO A 249 8.08 -15.53 -9.03
C PRO A 249 9.54 -15.18 -8.68
N LEU A 250 10.00 -15.51 -7.47
CA LEU A 250 11.36 -15.20 -7.02
C LEU A 250 12.44 -15.97 -7.80
N ALA A 251 12.09 -17.11 -8.40
CA ALA A 251 12.97 -17.89 -9.26
C ALA A 251 12.99 -17.42 -10.72
N ASP A 252 12.16 -16.43 -11.09
CA ASP A 252 12.14 -15.87 -12.44
C ASP A 252 13.43 -15.06 -12.69
N PRO A 253 14.20 -15.36 -13.75
CA PRO A 253 15.42 -14.61 -14.07
C PRO A 253 15.18 -13.11 -14.26
N ARG A 254 13.97 -12.69 -14.68
CA ARG A 254 13.59 -11.27 -14.77
C ARG A 254 13.50 -10.61 -13.40
N MET A 255 12.97 -11.31 -12.38
CA MET A 255 12.93 -10.79 -11.01
C MET A 255 14.33 -10.74 -10.37
N LEU A 256 15.18 -11.74 -10.65
CA LEU A 256 16.57 -11.76 -10.18
C LEU A 256 17.38 -10.58 -10.72
N LEU A 257 17.19 -10.21 -11.99
CA LEU A 257 17.81 -9.02 -12.58
C LEU A 257 17.31 -7.70 -11.97
N LEU A 258 16.09 -7.68 -11.43
CA LEU A 258 15.52 -6.52 -10.72
C LEU A 258 15.90 -6.45 -9.24
N ALA A 259 16.36 -7.56 -8.65
CA ALA A 259 16.66 -7.63 -7.23
C ALA A 259 17.68 -6.56 -6.76
N PRO A 260 18.77 -6.24 -7.49
CA PRO A 260 19.68 -5.17 -7.10
C PRO A 260 19.01 -3.79 -7.06
N LEU A 261 18.13 -3.50 -8.02
CA LEU A 261 17.40 -2.24 -8.07
C LEU A 261 16.37 -2.13 -6.93
N LEU A 262 15.69 -3.23 -6.61
CA LEU A 262 14.79 -3.33 -5.45
C LEU A 262 15.55 -3.16 -4.12
N ALA A 263 16.72 -3.77 -4.01
CA ALA A 263 17.58 -3.64 -2.84
C ALA A 263 18.05 -2.19 -2.66
N TYR A 264 18.46 -1.52 -3.75
CA TYR A 264 18.82 -0.11 -3.73
C TYR A 264 17.64 0.77 -3.29
N TYR A 265 16.44 0.55 -3.82
CA TYR A 265 15.24 1.29 -3.41
C TYR A 265 14.96 1.12 -1.91
N GLY A 266 15.08 -0.10 -1.38
CA GLY A 266 14.96 -0.36 0.06
C GLY A 266 16.01 0.38 0.90
N LEU A 267 17.27 0.35 0.46
CA LEU A 267 18.38 1.03 1.14
C LEU A 267 18.19 2.55 1.14
N GLN A 268 17.72 3.12 0.03
CA GLN A 268 17.39 4.53 -0.09
C GLN A 268 16.30 4.94 0.90
N LYS A 269 15.23 4.14 1.07
CA LYS A 269 14.19 4.38 2.08
C LYS A 269 14.75 4.30 3.51
N ALA A 270 15.60 3.32 3.78
CA ALA A 270 16.26 3.17 5.08
C ALA A 270 17.14 4.39 5.41
N PHE A 271 17.90 4.90 4.44
CA PHE A 271 18.68 6.13 4.60
C PHE A 271 17.78 7.32 4.98
N VAL A 272 16.65 7.51 4.29
CA VAL A 272 15.73 8.62 4.57
C VAL A 272 15.20 8.55 6.01
N TRP A 273 14.67 7.40 6.43
CA TRP A 273 14.01 7.29 7.74
C TRP A 273 14.98 7.15 8.92
N ALA A 274 16.19 6.64 8.71
CA ALA A 274 17.14 6.39 9.80
C ALA A 274 18.25 7.45 9.90
N VAL A 275 18.77 7.92 8.76
CA VAL A 275 19.97 8.77 8.72
C VAL A 275 19.62 10.21 8.36
N PHE A 276 18.82 10.44 7.31
CA PHE A 276 18.49 11.79 6.89
C PHE A 276 17.71 12.55 7.98
N THR A 277 16.65 11.96 8.55
CA THR A 277 15.86 12.62 9.60
C THR A 277 16.68 12.87 10.86
N LYS A 278 17.42 11.86 11.35
CA LYS A 278 18.20 11.94 12.59
C LYS A 278 19.48 12.77 12.47
N SER A 279 20.26 12.58 11.42
CA SER A 279 21.64 13.09 11.31
C SER A 279 21.79 14.32 10.41
N VAL A 280 20.82 14.58 9.51
CA VAL A 280 20.85 15.73 8.59
C VAL A 280 19.83 16.79 9.00
N VAL A 281 18.57 16.40 9.25
CA VAL A 281 17.49 17.36 9.53
C VAL A 281 17.53 17.82 10.98
N THR A 282 17.56 16.90 11.94
CA THR A 282 17.43 17.21 13.36
C THR A 282 18.51 18.17 13.90
N PRO A 283 19.80 18.06 13.55
CA PRO A 283 20.82 18.98 14.06
C PRO A 283 20.65 20.43 13.60
N VAL A 284 20.00 20.66 12.45
CA VAL A 284 19.86 21.99 11.82
C VAL A 284 18.49 22.61 12.07
N LEU A 285 17.42 21.81 11.99
CA LEU A 285 16.02 22.27 12.07
C LEU A 285 15.29 21.79 13.34
N GLY A 286 15.97 21.04 14.20
CA GLY A 286 15.36 20.39 15.36
C GLY A 286 14.42 19.25 14.97
N VAL A 287 13.84 18.61 16.00
CA VAL A 287 12.91 17.48 15.82
C VAL A 287 11.64 17.92 15.09
N ALA A 288 11.13 19.12 15.37
CA ALA A 288 9.97 19.68 14.66
C ALA A 288 10.22 19.81 13.16
N GLY A 289 11.45 20.19 12.77
CA GLY A 289 11.89 20.32 11.38
C GLY A 289 11.85 19.04 10.57
N VAL A 290 11.85 17.86 11.21
CA VAL A 290 11.69 16.56 10.53
C VAL A 290 10.37 16.49 9.77
N GLY A 291 9.27 16.98 10.36
CA GLY A 291 7.98 17.06 9.67
C GLY A 291 8.06 17.96 8.42
N GLY A 292 8.64 19.15 8.54
CA GLY A 292 8.81 20.06 7.41
C GLY A 292 9.63 19.46 6.26
N ALA A 293 10.80 18.89 6.57
CA ALA A 293 11.67 18.28 5.56
C ALA A 293 11.01 17.08 4.87
N MET A 294 10.27 16.26 5.62
CA MET A 294 9.60 15.06 5.08
C MET A 294 8.33 15.38 4.29
N ALA A 295 7.69 16.52 4.57
CA ALA A 295 6.61 17.06 3.73
C ALA A 295 7.16 17.54 2.38
N VAL A 296 8.30 18.25 2.37
CA VAL A 296 8.99 18.68 1.13
C VAL A 296 9.44 17.47 0.32
N TYR A 297 10.12 16.50 0.94
CA TYR A 297 10.51 15.23 0.31
C TYR A 297 9.31 14.52 -0.35
N GLY A 298 8.18 14.44 0.37
CA GLY A 298 6.95 13.84 -0.15
C GLY A 298 6.36 14.59 -1.34
N ALA A 299 6.25 15.91 -1.23
CA ALA A 299 5.72 16.76 -2.30
C ALA A 299 6.58 16.68 -3.57
N ALA A 300 7.91 16.77 -3.42
CA ALA A 300 8.87 16.62 -4.50
C ALA A 300 8.75 15.26 -5.20
N GLY A 301 8.60 14.18 -4.43
CA GLY A 301 8.37 12.84 -4.95
C GLY A 301 7.06 12.72 -5.74
N VAL A 302 5.96 13.30 -5.24
CA VAL A 302 4.68 13.30 -5.99
C VAL A 302 4.80 14.05 -7.31
N VAL A 303 5.39 15.25 -7.30
CA VAL A 303 5.59 16.06 -8.51
C VAL A 303 6.50 15.32 -9.50
N SER A 304 7.62 14.75 -9.03
CA SER A 304 8.54 14.04 -9.90
C SER A 304 7.95 12.76 -10.47
N SER A 305 7.12 12.01 -9.71
CA SER A 305 6.40 10.85 -10.20
C SER A 305 5.43 11.21 -11.34
N LEU A 306 4.72 12.34 -11.24
CA LEU A 306 3.81 12.81 -12.30
C LEU A 306 4.57 13.17 -13.58
N VAL A 307 5.69 13.88 -13.45
CA VAL A 307 6.55 14.25 -14.59
C VAL A 307 7.18 13.01 -15.22
N ALA A 308 7.78 12.14 -14.40
CA ALA A 308 8.40 10.90 -14.85
C ALA A 308 7.41 9.99 -15.57
N GLY A 309 6.19 9.85 -15.03
CA GLY A 309 5.12 9.04 -15.64
C GLY A 309 4.68 9.56 -17.02
N ARG A 310 4.71 10.87 -17.26
CA ARG A 310 4.42 11.47 -18.58
C ARG A 310 5.55 11.28 -19.59
N LEU A 311 6.79 11.22 -19.12
CA LEU A 311 7.98 11.08 -19.96
C LEU A 311 8.31 9.60 -20.29
N THR A 312 7.71 8.64 -19.58
CA THR A 312 7.88 7.22 -19.87
C THR A 312 7.13 6.82 -21.14
N SER A 313 7.85 6.71 -22.25
CA SER A 313 7.34 6.22 -23.54
C SER A 313 7.89 4.84 -23.95
N GLY A 314 8.86 4.29 -23.21
CA GLY A 314 9.46 2.98 -23.46
C GLY A 314 10.68 2.70 -22.58
N LEU A 315 11.28 1.51 -22.73
CA LEU A 315 12.42 1.03 -21.91
C LEU A 315 13.61 2.00 -21.93
N ARG A 316 13.98 2.53 -23.10
CA ARG A 316 15.11 3.47 -23.23
C ARG A 316 14.87 4.78 -22.48
N SER A 317 13.64 5.30 -22.52
CA SER A 317 13.26 6.50 -21.75
C SER A 317 13.27 6.21 -20.26
N SER A 318 12.73 5.06 -19.84
CA SER A 318 12.72 4.62 -18.44
C SER A 318 14.13 4.50 -17.85
N THR A 319 15.07 3.84 -18.55
CA THR A 319 16.47 3.74 -18.11
C THR A 319 17.16 5.10 -18.00
N PHE A 320 16.89 6.02 -18.93
CA PHE A 320 17.43 7.38 -18.87
C PHE A 320 16.89 8.13 -17.64
N ILE A 321 15.59 8.09 -17.41
CA ILE A 321 14.93 8.74 -16.28
C ILE A 321 15.45 8.19 -14.95
N VAL A 322 15.56 6.86 -14.81
CA VAL A 322 16.14 6.20 -13.61
C VAL A 322 17.59 6.65 -13.39
N SER A 323 18.41 6.68 -14.45
CA SER A 323 19.80 7.10 -14.37
C SER A 323 19.93 8.55 -13.87
N THR A 324 19.08 9.46 -14.35
CA THR A 324 19.04 10.84 -13.87
C THR A 324 18.72 10.91 -12.37
N GLY A 325 17.71 10.16 -11.91
CA GLY A 325 17.36 10.09 -10.48
C GLY A 325 18.51 9.57 -9.62
N ALA A 326 19.19 8.51 -10.07
CA ALA A 326 20.33 7.93 -9.37
C ALA A 326 21.54 8.89 -9.30
N VAL A 327 21.82 9.63 -10.38
CA VAL A 327 22.89 10.64 -10.41
C VAL A 327 22.60 11.78 -9.44
N LEU A 328 21.36 12.26 -9.37
CA LEU A 328 20.95 13.30 -8.41
C LEU A 328 21.18 12.83 -6.97
N GLN A 329 20.78 11.61 -6.64
CA GLN A 329 20.97 11.04 -5.30
C GLN A 329 22.45 10.79 -4.97
N ALA A 330 23.23 10.32 -5.94
CA ALA A 330 24.68 10.18 -5.78
C ALA A 330 25.36 11.54 -5.53
N GLY A 331 24.94 12.58 -6.26
CA GLY A 331 25.41 13.95 -6.04
C GLY A 331 25.11 14.46 -4.62
N VAL A 332 23.91 14.19 -4.11
CA VAL A 332 23.54 14.51 -2.72
C VAL A 332 24.41 13.73 -1.73
N LEU A 333 24.62 12.43 -1.92
CA LEU A 333 25.48 11.63 -1.05
C LEU A 333 26.93 12.13 -1.03
N LEU A 334 27.49 12.45 -2.20
CA LEU A 334 28.85 13.00 -2.31
C LEU A 334 28.92 14.36 -1.63
N TRP A 335 27.92 15.21 -1.83
CA TRP A 335 27.87 16.52 -1.17
C TRP A 335 27.78 16.39 0.36
N LEU A 336 26.94 15.48 0.87
CA LEU A 336 26.86 15.18 2.29
C LEU A 336 28.17 14.59 2.84
N LEU A 337 28.90 13.80 2.04
CA LEU A 337 30.15 13.18 2.47
C LEU A 337 31.30 14.21 2.56
N PHE A 338 31.41 15.11 1.59
CA PHE A 338 32.56 16.03 1.48
C PHE A 338 32.33 17.42 2.06
N PHE A 339 31.09 17.89 2.07
CA PHE A 339 30.77 19.31 2.35
C PHE A 339 29.74 19.50 3.46
N TYR A 340 29.25 18.44 4.10
CA TYR A 340 28.30 18.59 5.19
C TYR A 340 28.95 19.26 6.41
N SER A 341 28.47 20.46 6.72
CA SER A 341 28.69 21.12 7.99
C SER A 341 27.34 21.57 8.54
N PRO A 342 27.03 21.35 9.83
CA PRO A 342 25.80 21.81 10.47
C PRO A 342 25.58 23.34 10.39
N MET A 343 26.62 24.12 10.00
CA MET A 343 26.54 25.57 9.81
C MET A 343 26.06 26.02 8.41
N LEU A 344 25.71 25.11 7.49
CA LEU A 344 25.31 25.46 6.11
C LEU A 344 23.94 26.17 5.95
N GLY A 345 23.35 26.63 7.05
CA GLY A 345 22.07 27.35 7.06
C GLY A 345 20.85 26.43 7.03
N SER A 346 19.71 26.98 7.47
CA SER A 346 18.45 26.24 7.65
C SER A 346 17.84 25.69 6.35
N ALA A 347 18.26 26.19 5.18
CA ALA A 347 17.75 25.72 3.89
C ALA A 347 18.36 24.38 3.43
N ALA A 348 19.56 24.01 3.90
CA ALA A 348 20.30 22.86 3.40
C ALA A 348 19.54 21.52 3.53
N PRO A 349 18.96 21.16 4.69
CA PRO A 349 18.21 19.90 4.82
C PRO A 349 16.94 19.86 3.97
N LEU A 350 16.32 21.02 3.72
CA LEU A 350 15.12 21.11 2.86
C LEU A 350 15.48 20.87 1.39
N VAL A 351 16.58 21.44 0.91
CA VAL A 351 17.10 21.21 -0.44
C VAL A 351 17.49 19.74 -0.63
N VAL A 352 18.17 19.14 0.35
CA VAL A 352 18.50 17.71 0.33
C VAL A 352 17.24 16.86 0.26
N GLY A 353 16.22 17.18 1.09
CA GLY A 353 14.93 16.49 1.08
C GLY A 353 14.22 16.59 -0.26
N ASP A 354 14.21 17.76 -0.88
CA ASP A 354 13.62 18.01 -2.19
C ASP A 354 14.29 17.17 -3.29
N VAL A 355 15.61 17.29 -3.45
CA VAL A 355 16.38 16.55 -4.46
C VAL A 355 16.27 15.04 -4.26
N TRP A 356 16.32 14.57 -3.01
CA TRP A 356 16.16 13.16 -2.70
C TRP A 356 14.75 12.65 -3.02
N GLY A 357 13.73 13.49 -2.76
CA GLY A 357 12.33 13.24 -3.10
C GLY A 357 12.12 13.12 -4.60
N VAL A 358 12.76 13.98 -5.39
CA VAL A 358 12.74 13.88 -6.86
C VAL A 358 13.23 12.51 -7.32
N GLY A 359 14.40 12.09 -6.85
CA GLY A 359 14.96 10.77 -7.18
C GLY A 359 14.07 9.61 -6.74
N ASP A 360 13.46 9.72 -5.55
CA ASP A 360 12.53 8.72 -5.01
C ASP A 360 11.28 8.54 -5.88
N GLY A 361 10.63 9.65 -6.22
CA GLY A 361 9.42 9.62 -7.03
C GLY A 361 9.68 9.10 -8.45
N ILE A 362 10.87 9.41 -9.02
CA ILE A 362 11.34 8.84 -10.28
C ILE A 362 11.48 7.31 -10.14
N LEU A 363 12.27 6.84 -9.18
CA LEU A 363 12.57 5.42 -9.01
C LEU A 363 11.29 4.60 -8.76
N ASN A 364 10.41 5.08 -7.88
CA ASN A 364 9.14 4.41 -7.58
C ASN A 364 8.23 4.26 -8.82
N THR A 365 8.14 5.31 -9.63
CA THR A 365 7.33 5.31 -10.87
C THR A 365 7.89 4.35 -11.90
N GLN A 366 9.20 4.42 -12.13
CA GLN A 366 9.86 3.59 -13.14
C GLN A 366 9.89 2.13 -12.73
N LEU A 367 10.14 1.82 -11.46
CA LEU A 367 10.11 0.45 -10.95
C LEU A 367 8.73 -0.19 -11.14
N SER A 368 7.67 0.56 -10.82
CA SER A 368 6.28 0.10 -11.01
C SER A 368 5.97 -0.13 -12.50
N ALA A 369 6.39 0.79 -13.37
CA ALA A 369 6.21 0.66 -14.82
C ALA A 369 6.98 -0.54 -15.40
N LEU A 370 8.23 -0.73 -14.96
CA LEU A 370 9.11 -1.79 -15.45
C LEU A 370 8.58 -3.17 -15.07
N ILE A 371 8.13 -3.34 -13.81
CA ILE A 371 7.44 -4.57 -13.37
C ILE A 371 6.16 -4.78 -14.19
N GLY A 372 5.40 -3.71 -14.45
CA GLY A 372 4.21 -3.76 -15.30
C GLY A 372 4.49 -4.31 -16.70
N LEU A 373 5.52 -3.79 -17.37
CA LEU A 373 5.93 -4.18 -18.73
C LEU A 373 6.53 -5.60 -18.79
N LEU A 374 7.38 -5.96 -17.82
CA LEU A 374 8.06 -7.27 -17.79
C LEU A 374 7.10 -8.45 -17.61
N PHE A 375 5.97 -8.24 -16.93
CA PHE A 375 4.96 -9.26 -16.65
C PHE A 375 3.63 -9.02 -17.38
N GLU A 376 3.57 -8.09 -18.33
CA GLU A 376 2.36 -7.84 -19.11
C GLU A 376 2.00 -9.02 -20.02
N ASN A 377 3.01 -9.67 -20.60
CA ASN A 377 2.83 -10.79 -21.52
C ASN A 377 2.31 -12.06 -20.81
N ASP A 378 2.78 -12.32 -19.60
CA ASP A 378 2.34 -13.45 -18.78
C ASP A 378 0.86 -13.30 -18.34
N LYS A 379 0.38 -12.06 -18.23
CA LYS A 379 -1.05 -11.75 -17.99
C LYS A 379 -1.91 -11.97 -19.23
N LYS A 380 -1.35 -11.84 -20.44
CA LYS A 380 -2.05 -12.00 -21.73
C LYS A 380 -2.06 -13.45 -22.23
N GLU A 381 -1.12 -14.30 -21.82
CA GLU A 381 -1.12 -15.72 -22.18
C GLU A 381 -2.03 -16.59 -21.29
N LYS A 382 -2.28 -16.19 -20.04
CA LYS A 382 -3.17 -16.94 -19.11
C LYS A 382 -4.70 -16.83 -19.31
N PRO A 383 -5.30 -15.90 -20.08
CA PRO A 383 -6.75 -15.88 -20.30
C PRO A 383 -7.27 -16.77 -21.45
N SER A 384 -6.41 -17.33 -22.32
CA SER A 384 -6.88 -18.01 -23.55
C SER A 384 -6.93 -19.54 -23.49
N LEU A 385 -6.30 -20.19 -22.50
CA LEU A 385 -6.25 -21.66 -22.41
C LEU A 385 -7.52 -22.34 -21.85
N ARG A 386 -8.64 -21.61 -21.66
CA ARG A 386 -9.95 -22.21 -21.31
C ARG A 386 -10.98 -22.22 -22.44
N SER A 387 -10.60 -21.77 -23.64
CA SER A 387 -11.44 -21.88 -24.84
C SER A 387 -10.69 -22.70 -25.88
N PHE A 388 -10.83 -24.03 -25.83
CA PHE A 388 -10.83 -24.98 -26.96
C PHE A 388 -10.51 -26.38 -26.44
N GLY A 389 -11.57 -27.15 -26.19
CA GLY A 389 -11.47 -28.56 -25.80
C GLY A 389 -12.85 -29.21 -25.65
N GLY A 390 -13.82 -28.78 -26.46
CA GLY A 390 -15.19 -29.32 -26.48
C GLY A 390 -15.42 -30.14 -27.75
N HIS A 391 -15.54 -31.46 -27.56
CA HIS A 391 -16.26 -32.43 -28.38
C HIS A 391 -15.74 -32.75 -29.80
N ARG A 392 -15.02 -33.88 -29.88
CA ARG A 392 -15.28 -34.91 -30.89
C ARG A 392 -15.36 -36.28 -30.21
N SER A 393 -16.57 -36.83 -30.16
CA SER A 393 -16.86 -38.26 -30.17
C SER A 393 -18.17 -38.45 -30.90
#